data_AF-A0A359CAF5-F1
#
_entry.id   AF-A0A359CAF5-F1
#
_cell.length_a   1.000
_cell.length_b   1.000
_cell.length_c   1.000
_cell.angle_alpha   90.00
_cell.angle_beta   90.00
_cell.angle_gamma   90.00
#
_symmetry.space_group_name_H-M   'P 1'
#
loop_
_entity.id
_entity.type
_entity.pdbx_description
1 polymer ?
#
loop_
_entity_poly.entity_id
_entity_poly.type
_entity_poly.pdbx_seq_one_letter_code
_entity_poly.pdbx_strand_id
1 'polypeptide(L)'
;MFSAQVSCDGCHTKSVEVLESGVAFPGEKKLTAERKSCVACHGKNYDRMLDDWIRASRVLVADMGAIVASGEAAVGAGPAKSKKLAEARALVADARANLYLLKAGRGAHNIEYAYKIVKAGYEQVSAAYKTAGVSGAPPRPAILASPSAYCLTLCHQRVRPPRELFFQEMEVRFPHSLHVEDVGIECTKCHSPDRHKMRIVTKSECMACHHESRDIDCGKCHKAHKALYEGTVKPVGVSPSPDVMAEAGLACTECHELKKGTQTVLTVKGKCEECHSEKYGKMLLGWKEEITAKENAIAVGLEEAREYLDRTEKIGKNVEAEKKLLKGAETNYEIVSNGRGTHNIELSRELLKSAQDDLDRILKKK
;
A
#
# COMPACT_ATOMS: atom_id res chain seq x y z
N MET A 1 11.23 -0.06 23.06
CA MET A 1 12.48 -0.55 23.67
C MET A 1 12.31 -0.76 25.17
N PHE A 2 12.01 0.28 25.95
CA PHE A 2 11.78 0.14 27.40
C PHE A 2 10.62 -0.82 27.75
N SER A 3 9.46 -0.69 27.09
CA SER A 3 8.32 -1.62 27.29
C SER A 3 8.60 -3.06 26.84
N ALA A 4 9.67 -3.27 26.05
CA ALA A 4 10.14 -4.59 25.64
C ALA A 4 11.34 -5.05 26.51
N GLN A 5 11.60 -4.38 27.64
CA GLN A 5 12.66 -4.68 28.59
C GLN A 5 14.08 -4.70 28.00
N VAL A 6 14.29 -3.96 26.91
CA VAL A 6 15.64 -3.78 26.33
C VAL A 6 16.38 -2.71 27.14
N SER A 7 17.46 -3.12 27.81
CA SER A 7 18.40 -2.25 28.52
C SER A 7 19.41 -1.60 27.56
N CYS A 8 20.15 -0.59 28.04
CA CYS A 8 21.08 0.18 27.20
C CYS A 8 22.17 -0.68 26.55
N ASP A 9 22.69 -1.67 27.27
CA ASP A 9 23.69 -2.64 26.80
C ASP A 9 23.14 -3.60 25.73
N GLY A 10 21.82 -3.77 25.68
CA GLY A 10 21.14 -4.52 24.61
C GLY A 10 21.35 -3.90 23.23
N CYS A 11 21.49 -2.58 23.14
CA CYS A 11 21.85 -1.89 21.89
C CYS A 11 23.34 -1.51 21.86
N HIS A 12 23.88 -1.00 22.97
CA HIS A 12 25.26 -0.55 23.12
C HIS A 12 26.16 -1.65 23.68
N THR A 13 26.45 -2.65 22.84
CA THR A 13 27.28 -3.82 23.20
C THR A 13 28.78 -3.51 23.34
N LYS A 14 29.18 -2.26 23.12
CA LYS A 14 30.53 -1.73 23.39
C LYS A 14 30.38 -0.46 24.24
N SER A 15 31.27 -0.29 25.24
CA SER A 15 31.18 0.79 26.22
C SER A 15 31.06 2.17 25.58
N VAL A 16 30.07 2.93 26.04
CA VAL A 16 29.89 4.35 25.72
C VAL A 16 30.89 5.13 26.57
N GLU A 17 31.79 5.88 25.93
CA GLU A 17 32.65 6.83 26.65
C GLU A 17 31.83 8.09 26.90
N VAL A 18 31.59 8.40 28.16
CA VAL A 18 30.95 9.64 28.60
C VAL A 18 32.05 10.68 28.81
N LEU A 19 32.01 11.79 28.07
CA LEU A 19 32.88 12.94 28.33
C LEU A 19 32.12 13.96 29.19
N GLU A 20 32.83 14.77 29.97
CA GLU A 20 32.26 15.82 30.84
C GLU A 20 31.37 16.83 30.07
N SER A 21 31.55 16.97 28.75
CA SER A 21 30.75 17.84 27.88
C SER A 21 29.53 17.15 27.24
N GLY A 22 29.20 15.91 27.64
CA GLY A 22 28.10 15.11 27.08
C GLY A 22 28.54 13.80 26.39
N VAL A 23 27.57 13.07 25.82
CA VAL A 23 27.82 11.78 25.15
C VAL A 23 28.45 11.98 23.77
N ALA A 24 29.68 11.48 23.57
CA ALA A 24 30.38 11.50 22.29
C ALA A 24 29.57 10.77 21.19
N PHE A 25 29.60 11.29 19.96
CA PHE A 25 29.07 10.56 18.81
C PHE A 25 29.85 9.26 18.66
N PRO A 26 29.18 8.09 18.62
CA PRO A 26 29.88 6.84 18.42
C PRO A 26 30.57 6.88 17.05
N GLY A 27 31.90 6.71 17.01
CA GLY A 27 32.60 6.53 15.74
C GLY A 27 32.06 5.31 14.98
N GLU A 28 32.35 5.21 13.68
CA GLU A 28 31.86 4.16 12.75
C GLU A 28 31.89 2.73 13.33
N LYS A 29 32.94 2.42 14.10
CA LYS A 29 33.14 1.11 14.76
C LYS A 29 32.13 0.81 15.87
N LYS A 30 31.63 1.83 16.58
CA LYS A 30 30.60 1.72 17.63
C LYS A 30 29.22 1.57 17.00
N LEU A 31 28.89 2.37 15.98
CA LEU A 31 27.62 2.26 15.24
C LEU A 31 27.48 0.91 14.53
N THR A 32 28.57 0.34 14.01
CA THR A 32 28.56 -1.01 13.42
C THR A 32 28.18 -2.09 14.43
N ALA A 33 28.59 -1.94 15.70
CA ALA A 33 28.22 -2.89 16.76
C ALA A 33 26.75 -2.76 17.16
N GLU A 34 26.23 -1.53 17.23
CA GLU A 34 24.82 -1.23 17.51
C GLU A 34 23.88 -1.75 16.41
N ARG A 35 24.27 -1.65 15.13
CA ARG A 35 23.50 -2.27 14.04
C ARG A 35 23.42 -3.78 14.17
N LYS A 36 24.55 -4.41 14.53
CA LYS A 36 24.62 -5.87 14.69
C LYS A 36 23.74 -6.34 15.84
N SER A 37 23.63 -5.59 16.92
CA SER A 37 22.74 -5.96 18.04
C SER A 37 21.26 -5.93 17.63
N CYS A 38 20.83 -4.99 16.78
CA CYS A 38 19.46 -5.01 16.24
C CYS A 38 19.17 -6.28 15.41
N VAL A 39 20.11 -6.71 14.57
CA VAL A 39 19.94 -7.87 13.68
C VAL A 39 19.90 -9.18 14.46
N ALA A 40 20.62 -9.27 15.59
CA ALA A 40 20.66 -10.47 16.42
C ALA A 40 19.27 -10.93 16.89
N CYS A 41 18.33 -10.01 17.12
CA CYS A 41 16.97 -10.34 17.55
C CYS A 41 15.90 -10.12 16.47
N HIS A 42 16.05 -9.12 15.60
CA HIS A 42 14.99 -8.74 14.65
C HIS A 42 15.21 -9.21 13.21
N GLY A 43 16.41 -9.69 12.88
CA GLY A 43 16.75 -10.15 11.54
C GLY A 43 17.12 -9.03 10.56
N LYS A 44 17.10 -9.37 9.27
CA LYS A 44 17.59 -8.51 8.18
C LYS A 44 16.80 -7.20 8.08
N ASN A 45 17.48 -6.12 7.67
CA ASN A 45 16.96 -4.76 7.47
C ASN A 45 16.78 -3.89 8.73
N TYR A 46 16.83 -4.47 9.93
CA TYR A 46 16.77 -3.70 11.18
C TYR A 46 18.06 -2.91 11.46
N ASP A 47 19.20 -3.36 10.93
CA ASP A 47 20.47 -2.62 10.89
C ASP A 47 20.35 -1.29 10.12
N ARG A 48 19.58 -1.28 9.03
CA ARG A 48 19.33 -0.10 8.21
C ARG A 48 18.28 0.81 8.82
N MET A 49 17.32 0.24 9.56
CA MET A 49 16.29 1.02 10.25
C MET A 49 16.89 1.92 11.34
N LEU A 50 17.94 1.47 12.05
CA LEU A 50 18.65 2.32 13.02
C LEU A 50 19.20 3.61 12.38
N ASP A 51 19.76 3.51 11.18
CA ASP A 51 20.20 4.69 10.42
C ASP A 51 19.06 5.61 10.04
N ASP A 52 17.96 5.03 9.57
CA ASP A 52 16.77 5.77 9.21
C ASP A 52 16.27 6.53 10.44
N TRP A 53 16.29 5.94 11.64
CA TRP A 53 15.94 6.61 12.90
C TRP A 53 16.90 7.70 13.32
N ILE A 54 18.21 7.49 13.18
CA ILE A 54 19.21 8.53 13.49
C ILE A 54 19.00 9.74 12.56
N ARG A 55 18.79 9.52 11.27
CA ARG A 55 18.48 10.58 10.31
C ARG A 55 17.14 11.25 10.61
N ALA A 56 16.07 10.47 10.77
CA ALA A 56 14.73 10.97 11.06
C ALA A 56 14.72 11.79 12.36
N SER A 57 15.45 11.36 13.39
CA SER A 57 15.59 12.13 14.63
C SER A 57 16.18 13.52 14.40
N ARG A 58 17.13 13.69 13.47
CA ARG A 58 17.71 15.00 13.15
C ARG A 58 16.70 15.86 12.39
N VAL A 59 15.96 15.27 11.46
CA VAL A 59 14.90 15.95 10.71
C VAL A 59 13.79 16.43 11.66
N LEU A 60 13.32 15.57 12.57
CA LEU A 60 12.32 15.94 13.57
C LEU A 60 12.76 17.12 14.45
N VAL A 61 14.04 17.16 14.85
CA VAL A 61 14.60 18.31 15.58
C VAL A 61 14.58 19.59 14.73
N ALA A 62 14.95 19.51 13.46
CA ALA A 62 14.94 20.65 12.55
C ALA A 62 13.51 21.16 12.31
N ASP A 63 12.58 20.25 12.04
CA ASP A 63 11.16 20.54 11.84
C ASP A 63 10.55 21.22 13.07
N MET A 64 10.79 20.67 14.26
CA MET A 64 10.34 21.26 15.52
C MET A 64 10.99 22.63 15.77
N GLY A 65 12.26 22.81 15.39
CA GLY A 65 12.94 24.10 15.43
C GLY A 65 12.24 25.15 14.56
N ALA A 66 11.87 24.80 13.33
CA ALA A 66 11.15 25.68 12.42
C ALA A 66 9.74 26.02 12.96
N ILE A 67 9.02 25.04 13.52
CA ILE A 67 7.72 25.26 14.17
C ILE A 67 7.85 26.27 15.32
N VAL A 68 8.79 26.05 16.24
CA VAL A 68 9.00 26.94 17.39
C VAL A 68 9.40 28.35 16.95
N ALA A 69 10.34 28.48 16.01
CA ALA A 69 10.75 29.78 15.48
C ALA A 69 9.58 30.55 14.84
N SER A 70 8.72 29.86 14.09
CA SER A 70 7.49 30.44 13.52
C SER A 70 6.52 30.92 14.61
N GLY A 71 6.39 30.16 15.71
CA GLY A 71 5.57 30.53 16.86
C GLY A 71 6.09 31.77 17.58
N GLU A 72 7.40 31.81 17.84
CA GLU A 72 8.08 32.95 18.49
C GLU A 72 7.93 34.22 17.68
N ALA A 73 8.10 34.13 16.36
CA ALA A 73 7.88 35.26 15.45
C ALA A 73 6.44 35.77 15.48
N ALA A 74 5.45 34.87 15.55
CA ALA A 74 4.03 35.24 15.56
C ALA A 74 3.61 35.94 16.87
N VAL A 75 4.09 35.47 18.03
CA VAL A 75 3.68 36.03 19.34
C VAL A 75 4.58 37.18 19.83
N GLY A 76 5.74 37.36 19.19
CA GLY A 76 6.72 38.41 19.50
C GLY A 76 7.29 38.38 20.91
N ALA A 77 8.25 39.27 21.19
CA ALA A 77 8.84 39.47 22.51
C ALA A 77 8.20 40.66 23.26
N GLY A 78 8.47 40.80 24.57
CA GLY A 78 8.06 41.94 25.41
C GLY A 78 6.86 41.68 26.34
N PRO A 79 6.33 42.69 27.04
CA PRO A 79 5.20 42.51 27.97
C PRO A 79 3.94 41.98 27.27
N ALA A 80 3.20 41.10 27.93
CA ALA A 80 1.94 40.61 27.39
C ALA A 80 0.88 41.72 27.50
N LYS A 81 0.54 42.33 26.36
CA LYS A 81 -0.44 43.42 26.27
C LYS A 81 -1.89 42.94 26.44
N SER A 82 -2.11 41.63 26.44
CA SER A 82 -3.42 41.00 26.67
C SER A 82 -3.27 39.60 27.26
N LYS A 83 -4.31 39.10 27.92
CA LYS A 83 -4.39 37.73 28.43
C LYS A 83 -4.19 36.69 27.31
N LYS A 84 -4.81 36.90 26.15
CA LYS A 84 -4.67 36.03 24.98
C LYS A 84 -3.23 35.95 24.48
N LEU A 85 -2.50 37.08 24.47
CA LEU A 85 -1.09 37.08 24.07
C LEU A 85 -0.20 36.34 25.09
N ALA A 86 -0.52 36.44 26.39
CA ALA A 86 0.16 35.65 27.42
C ALA A 86 -0.07 34.15 27.23
N GLU A 87 -1.31 33.73 26.98
CA GLU A 87 -1.69 32.34 26.70
C GLU A 87 -0.99 31.80 25.44
N ALA A 88 -0.98 32.56 24.35
CA ALA A 88 -0.29 32.18 23.12
C ALA A 88 1.23 32.00 23.34
N ARG A 89 1.85 32.86 24.16
CA ARG A 89 3.28 32.74 24.51
C ARG A 89 3.56 31.53 25.39
N ALA A 90 2.67 31.18 26.31
CA ALA A 90 2.80 29.97 27.12
C ALA A 90 2.82 28.71 26.23
N LEU A 91 1.92 28.62 25.25
CA LEU A 91 1.90 27.52 24.28
C LEU A 91 3.20 27.41 23.47
N VAL A 92 3.76 28.55 23.03
CA VAL A 92 5.06 28.56 22.33
C VAL A 92 6.21 28.16 23.26
N ALA A 93 6.16 28.56 24.54
CA ALA A 93 7.14 28.16 25.54
C ALA A 93 7.10 26.64 25.80
N ASP A 94 5.91 26.04 25.87
CA ASP A 94 5.75 24.58 25.98
C ASP A 94 6.35 23.86 24.76
N ALA A 95 6.10 24.38 23.55
CA ALA A 95 6.71 23.86 22.33
C ALA A 95 8.25 24.00 22.35
N ARG A 96 8.79 25.10 22.90
CA ARG A 96 10.24 25.28 23.07
C ARG A 96 10.82 24.25 24.06
N ALA A 97 10.12 23.97 25.16
CA ALA A 97 10.53 22.93 26.11
C ALA A 97 10.54 21.54 25.45
N ASN A 98 9.53 21.25 24.62
CA ASN A 98 9.48 20.05 23.78
C ASN A 98 10.67 19.94 22.81
N LEU A 99 11.06 21.04 22.16
CA LEU A 99 12.26 21.09 21.31
C LEU A 99 13.55 20.81 22.09
N TYR A 100 13.68 21.36 23.30
CA TYR A 100 14.82 21.08 24.18
C TYR A 100 14.90 19.60 24.53
N LEU A 101 13.77 19.00 24.95
CA LEU A 101 13.68 17.57 25.24
C LEU A 101 14.09 16.72 24.03
N LEU A 102 13.63 17.07 22.83
CA LEU A 102 13.94 16.33 21.61
C LEU A 102 15.44 16.40 21.25
N LYS A 103 16.07 17.56 21.43
CA LYS A 103 17.51 17.76 21.24
C LYS A 103 18.34 16.95 22.24
N ALA A 104 17.98 17.02 23.53
CA ALA A 104 18.70 16.35 24.60
C ALA A 104 18.52 14.82 24.56
N GLY A 105 17.28 14.36 24.35
CA GLY A 105 16.91 12.95 24.43
C GLY A 105 17.35 12.09 23.25
N ARG A 106 17.71 12.70 22.11
CA ARG A 106 18.04 12.02 20.84
C ARG A 106 16.95 11.02 20.44
N GLY A 107 16.01 11.50 19.62
CA GLY A 107 14.80 10.77 19.23
C GLY A 107 14.98 9.34 18.70
N ALA A 108 16.15 8.93 18.22
CA ALA A 108 16.41 7.56 17.78
C ALA A 108 16.15 6.49 18.86
N HIS A 109 16.28 6.83 20.15
CA HIS A 109 15.98 5.90 21.26
C HIS A 109 14.47 5.63 21.44
N ASN A 110 13.63 6.57 21.00
CA ASN A 110 12.18 6.43 21.04
C ASN A 110 11.56 7.24 19.89
N ILE A 111 11.71 6.71 18.67
CA ILE A 111 11.41 7.47 17.46
C ILE A 111 9.92 7.80 17.32
N GLU A 112 9.05 6.94 17.84
CA GLU A 112 7.60 7.19 17.88
C GLU A 112 7.28 8.34 18.83
N TYR A 113 7.87 8.35 20.02
CA TYR A 113 7.66 9.45 20.97
C TYR A 113 8.27 10.75 20.47
N ALA A 114 9.43 10.70 19.82
CA ALA A 114 10.03 11.85 19.14
C ALA A 114 9.07 12.48 18.12
N TYR A 115 8.40 11.66 17.30
CA TYR A 115 7.33 12.11 16.41
C TYR A 115 6.15 12.73 17.18
N LYS A 116 5.70 12.09 18.27
CA LYS A 116 4.60 12.60 19.11
C LYS A 116 4.93 13.98 19.72
N ILE A 117 6.18 14.22 20.11
CA ILE A 117 6.65 15.54 20.57
C ILE A 117 6.52 16.58 19.45
N VAL A 118 6.93 16.26 18.22
CA VAL A 118 6.79 17.19 17.07
C VAL A 118 5.32 17.47 16.75
N LYS A 119 4.46 16.44 16.77
CA LYS A 119 3.01 16.60 16.57
C LYS A 119 2.39 17.52 17.63
N ALA A 120 2.70 17.29 18.91
CA ALA A 120 2.22 18.13 20.01
C ALA A 120 2.74 19.57 19.87
N GLY A 121 4.00 19.75 19.51
CA GLY A 121 4.58 21.07 19.23
C GLY A 121 3.88 21.83 18.12
N TYR A 122 3.61 21.16 17.00
CA TYR A 122 2.84 21.73 15.89
C TYR A 122 1.43 22.15 16.33
N GLU A 123 0.74 21.33 17.13
CA GLU A 123 -0.59 21.63 17.66
C GLU A 123 -0.57 22.81 18.63
N GLN A 124 0.41 22.85 19.54
CA GLN A 124 0.62 23.96 20.49
C GLN A 124 0.86 25.28 19.76
N VAL A 125 1.78 25.32 18.79
CA VAL A 125 2.07 26.54 18.03
C VAL A 125 0.89 26.93 17.14
N SER A 126 0.21 25.96 16.52
CA SER A 126 -1.01 26.24 15.74
C SER A 126 -2.11 26.88 16.62
N ALA A 127 -2.26 26.42 17.86
CA ALA A 127 -3.16 27.04 18.82
C ALA A 127 -2.67 28.45 19.22
N ALA A 128 -1.37 28.66 19.38
CA ALA A 128 -0.82 29.99 19.66
C ALA A 128 -1.15 31.02 18.57
N TYR A 129 -1.04 30.65 17.29
CA TYR A 129 -1.45 31.51 16.16
C TYR A 129 -2.91 31.95 16.29
N LYS A 130 -3.81 30.99 16.53
CA LYS A 130 -5.25 31.24 16.70
C LYS A 130 -5.53 32.12 17.91
N THR A 131 -4.93 31.83 19.06
CA THR A 131 -5.14 32.58 20.30
C THR A 131 -4.61 34.01 20.19
N ALA A 132 -3.47 34.21 19.53
CA ALA A 132 -2.89 35.54 19.28
C ALA A 132 -3.63 36.35 18.20
N GLY A 133 -4.53 35.72 17.43
CA GLY A 133 -5.23 36.37 16.31
C GLY A 133 -4.31 36.68 15.12
N VAL A 134 -3.20 35.95 14.99
CA VAL A 134 -2.24 36.13 13.89
C VAL A 134 -2.67 35.25 12.72
N SER A 135 -2.78 35.84 11.53
CA SER A 135 -3.06 35.09 10.30
C SER A 135 -1.92 34.15 9.95
N GLY A 136 -2.26 32.92 9.56
CA GLY A 136 -1.29 31.90 9.14
C GLY A 136 -1.29 30.67 10.04
N ALA A 137 -0.26 29.83 9.88
CA ALA A 137 -0.02 28.63 10.67
C ALA A 137 1.49 28.34 10.69
N PRO A 138 2.01 27.61 11.69
CA PRO A 138 3.38 27.12 11.63
C PRO A 138 3.61 26.22 10.40
N PRO A 139 4.86 26.10 9.91
CA PRO A 139 5.18 25.17 8.83
C PRO A 139 4.81 23.74 9.23
N ARG A 140 4.09 23.03 8.36
CA ARG A 140 3.66 21.64 8.61
C ARG A 140 4.71 20.67 8.07
N PRO A 141 5.37 19.87 8.93
CA PRO A 141 6.31 18.85 8.49
C PRO A 141 5.62 17.77 7.64
N ALA A 142 6.34 17.22 6.66
CA ALA A 142 5.82 16.16 5.78
C ALA A 142 5.37 14.92 6.57
N ILE A 143 6.03 14.60 7.68
CA ILE A 143 5.65 13.48 8.55
C ILE A 143 4.30 13.67 9.24
N LEU A 144 3.79 14.91 9.30
CA LEU A 144 2.46 15.23 9.81
C LEU A 144 1.41 15.35 8.69
N ALA A 145 1.73 15.02 7.43
CA ALA A 145 0.81 15.18 6.31
C ALA A 145 -0.45 14.30 6.43
N SER A 146 -0.29 13.07 6.91
CA SER A 146 -1.40 12.17 7.24
C SER A 146 -1.15 11.44 8.57
N PRO A 147 -2.21 10.90 9.21
CA PRO A 147 -2.05 10.04 10.39
C PRO A 147 -1.17 8.80 10.16
N SER A 148 -1.04 8.34 8.91
CA SER A 148 -0.25 7.16 8.54
C SER A 148 1.17 7.50 8.08
N ALA A 149 1.49 8.77 7.84
CA ALA A 149 2.74 9.19 7.21
C ALA A 149 3.98 8.72 8.00
N TYR A 150 3.91 8.73 9.33
CA TYR A 150 5.01 8.27 10.17
C TYR A 150 5.19 6.74 10.14
N CYS A 151 4.12 5.96 9.90
CA CYS A 151 4.17 4.49 9.89
C CYS A 151 5.14 3.98 8.82
N LEU A 152 4.99 4.46 7.58
CA LEU A 152 5.91 4.12 6.49
C LEU A 152 7.27 4.78 6.69
N THR A 153 7.30 6.07 7.02
CA THR A 153 8.55 6.86 7.08
C THR A 153 9.50 6.39 8.16
N LEU A 154 8.99 6.04 9.35
CA LEU A 154 9.83 5.70 10.50
C LEU A 154 10.01 4.20 10.68
N CYS A 155 8.99 3.39 10.35
CA CYS A 155 8.98 1.98 10.74
C CYS A 155 8.94 1.04 9.54
N HIS A 156 8.01 1.24 8.61
CA HIS A 156 7.67 0.25 7.58
C HIS A 156 8.37 0.44 6.23
N GLN A 157 9.29 1.41 6.10
CA GLN A 157 10.05 1.62 4.86
C GLN A 157 10.95 0.42 4.54
N ARG A 158 11.62 -0.14 5.55
CA ARG A 158 12.57 -1.25 5.43
C ARG A 158 11.94 -2.60 5.75
N VAL A 159 11.02 -2.60 6.71
CA VAL A 159 10.28 -3.77 7.16
C VAL A 159 8.83 -3.61 6.74
N ARG A 160 8.60 -3.83 5.44
CA ARG A 160 7.27 -3.69 4.85
C ARG A 160 6.30 -4.69 5.48
N PRO A 161 5.04 -4.30 5.66
CA PRO A 161 3.98 -5.25 5.99
C PRO A 161 3.87 -6.35 4.92
N PRO A 162 3.33 -7.53 5.28
CA PRO A 162 3.10 -8.58 4.31
C PRO A 162 2.14 -8.09 3.20
N ARG A 163 2.36 -8.56 1.97
CA ARG A 163 1.52 -8.22 0.80
C ARG A 163 0.13 -8.86 0.88
N GLU A 164 0.06 -10.02 1.52
CA GLU A 164 -1.15 -10.78 1.80
C GLU A 164 -1.08 -11.37 3.21
N LEU A 165 -2.23 -11.51 3.87
CA LEU A 165 -2.33 -12.14 5.18
C LEU A 165 -3.65 -12.89 5.31
N PHE A 166 -3.67 -13.94 6.11
CA PHE A 166 -4.92 -14.64 6.42
C PHE A 166 -5.59 -13.98 7.61
N PHE A 167 -6.79 -13.46 7.41
CA PHE A 167 -7.57 -12.80 8.43
C PHE A 167 -8.42 -13.86 9.14
N GLN A 168 -7.87 -14.41 10.23
CA GLN A 168 -8.41 -15.58 10.94
C GLN A 168 -9.87 -15.40 11.36
N GLU A 169 -10.23 -14.24 11.90
CA GLU A 169 -11.58 -13.97 12.40
C GLU A 169 -12.66 -13.94 11.31
N MET A 170 -12.26 -13.79 10.05
CA MET A 170 -13.16 -13.74 8.89
C MET A 170 -12.89 -14.85 7.88
N GLU A 171 -11.97 -15.77 8.19
CA GLU A 171 -11.51 -16.87 7.34
C GLU A 171 -11.18 -16.45 5.89
N VAL A 172 -10.65 -15.24 5.70
CA VAL A 172 -10.39 -14.66 4.37
C VAL A 172 -8.91 -14.41 4.16
N ARG A 173 -8.41 -14.73 2.96
CA ARG A 173 -7.11 -14.24 2.50
C ARG A 173 -7.26 -12.77 2.13
N PHE A 174 -6.66 -11.90 2.92
CA PHE A 174 -6.72 -10.46 2.76
C PHE A 174 -5.54 -9.95 1.92
N PRO A 175 -5.78 -9.40 0.72
CA PRO A 175 -4.73 -8.83 -0.12
C PRO A 175 -4.38 -7.43 0.39
N HIS A 176 -3.50 -7.35 1.37
CA HIS A 176 -3.13 -6.09 2.03
C HIS A 176 -2.59 -5.06 1.04
N SER A 177 -1.67 -5.47 0.15
CA SER A 177 -1.10 -4.58 -0.87
C SER A 177 -2.14 -3.96 -1.81
N LEU A 178 -3.18 -4.71 -2.19
CA LEU A 178 -4.31 -4.17 -2.96
C LEU A 178 -4.97 -3.01 -2.19
N HIS A 179 -5.22 -3.18 -0.91
CA HIS A 179 -5.92 -2.16 -0.13
C HIS A 179 -5.06 -0.92 0.14
N VAL A 180 -3.77 -1.08 0.48
CA VAL A 180 -2.92 0.05 0.85
C VAL A 180 -2.13 0.67 -0.31
N GLU A 181 -1.62 -0.14 -1.25
CA GLU A 181 -0.82 0.35 -2.38
C GLU A 181 -1.71 0.73 -3.57
N ASP A 182 -2.67 -0.12 -3.92
CA ASP A 182 -3.48 0.06 -5.14
C ASP A 182 -4.72 0.93 -4.93
N VAL A 183 -5.47 0.70 -3.85
CA VAL A 183 -6.68 1.48 -3.50
C VAL A 183 -6.31 2.74 -2.71
N GLY A 184 -5.17 2.74 -2.00
CA GLY A 184 -4.69 3.89 -1.24
C GLY A 184 -5.40 4.08 0.10
N ILE A 185 -5.83 3.01 0.76
CA ILE A 185 -6.43 3.08 2.09
C ILE A 185 -5.35 3.39 3.13
N GLU A 186 -5.54 4.47 3.88
CA GLU A 186 -4.67 4.88 4.99
C GLU A 186 -4.58 3.79 6.06
N CYS A 187 -3.37 3.56 6.61
CA CYS A 187 -3.10 2.54 7.63
C CYS A 187 -4.03 2.69 8.84
N THR A 188 -4.31 3.93 9.25
CA THR A 188 -5.13 4.23 10.44
C THR A 188 -6.62 3.99 10.25
N LYS A 189 -7.07 3.59 9.04
CA LYS A 189 -8.43 3.07 8.84
C LYS A 189 -8.60 1.67 9.42
N CYS A 190 -7.52 0.89 9.44
CA CYS A 190 -7.56 -0.49 9.91
C CYS A 190 -6.79 -0.71 11.20
N HIS A 191 -5.77 0.10 11.45
CA HIS A 191 -4.88 -0.02 12.61
C HIS A 191 -5.00 1.18 13.54
N SER A 192 -4.79 0.95 14.83
CA SER A 192 -4.71 2.03 15.80
C SER A 192 -3.48 2.90 15.52
N PRO A 193 -3.62 4.23 15.46
CA PRO A 193 -2.48 5.14 15.42
C PRO A 193 -1.73 5.18 16.76
N ASP A 194 -2.36 4.76 17.86
CA ASP A 194 -1.81 4.87 19.21
C ASP A 194 -1.20 3.57 19.73
N ARG A 195 -1.66 2.43 19.22
CA ARG A 195 -1.20 1.10 19.63
C ARG A 195 -0.70 0.31 18.44
N HIS A 196 0.61 0.14 18.36
CA HIS A 196 1.24 -0.67 17.33
C HIS A 196 0.69 -2.13 17.34
N LYS A 197 0.52 -2.72 16.15
CA LYS A 197 -0.09 -4.04 15.90
C LYS A 197 -1.57 -4.18 16.31
N MET A 198 -2.20 -3.15 16.90
CA MET A 198 -3.62 -3.22 17.21
C MET A 198 -4.44 -2.92 15.96
N ARG A 199 -5.25 -3.89 15.55
CA ARG A 199 -6.30 -3.71 14.56
C ARG A 199 -7.53 -3.09 15.24
N ILE A 200 -8.16 -2.13 14.57
CA ILE A 200 -9.42 -1.49 15.01
C ILE A 200 -10.58 -1.76 14.05
N VAL A 201 -10.30 -2.19 12.82
CA VAL A 201 -11.36 -2.46 11.82
C VAL A 201 -12.23 -3.66 12.19
N THR A 202 -13.52 -3.49 11.92
CA THR A 202 -14.60 -4.46 12.09
C THR A 202 -15.12 -4.97 10.75
N LYS A 203 -15.87 -6.08 10.76
CA LYS A 203 -16.47 -6.66 9.54
C LYS A 203 -17.37 -5.67 8.78
N SER A 204 -18.17 -4.87 9.50
CA SER A 204 -19.05 -3.86 8.88
C SER A 204 -18.27 -2.77 8.17
N GLU A 205 -17.11 -2.36 8.70
CA GLU A 205 -16.24 -1.38 8.06
C GLU A 205 -15.57 -1.92 6.79
N CYS A 206 -15.28 -3.22 6.73
CA CYS A 206 -14.86 -3.86 5.46
C CYS A 206 -15.97 -3.73 4.41
N MET A 207 -17.21 -4.09 4.79
CA MET A 207 -18.34 -4.09 3.86
C MET A 207 -18.75 -2.70 3.37
N ALA A 208 -18.33 -1.65 4.07
CA ALA A 208 -18.58 -0.28 3.64
C ALA A 208 -18.04 0.04 2.23
N CYS A 209 -16.99 -0.65 1.79
CA CYS A 209 -16.44 -0.54 0.44
C CYS A 209 -16.80 -1.73 -0.47
N HIS A 210 -17.10 -2.90 0.09
CA HIS A 210 -17.52 -4.08 -0.68
C HIS A 210 -19.03 -4.03 -1.02
N HIS A 211 -19.42 -2.97 -1.73
CA HIS A 211 -20.72 -2.76 -2.35
C HIS A 211 -21.98 -2.70 -1.46
N GLU A 212 -21.85 -2.60 -0.13
CA GLU A 212 -23.02 -2.37 0.74
C GLU A 212 -23.39 -0.88 0.93
N SER A 213 -22.43 0.05 1.01
CA SER A 213 -22.75 1.44 1.44
C SER A 213 -22.09 2.60 0.69
N ARG A 214 -21.04 2.39 -0.12
CA ARG A 214 -20.40 3.46 -0.90
C ARG A 214 -20.45 3.26 -2.41
N ASP A 215 -20.57 4.38 -3.10
CA ASP A 215 -20.28 4.49 -4.52
C ASP A 215 -18.76 4.64 -4.70
N ILE A 216 -18.11 3.59 -5.19
CA ILE A 216 -16.67 3.52 -5.42
C ILE A 216 -16.47 3.16 -6.89
N ASP A 217 -15.58 3.87 -7.57
CA ASP A 217 -15.14 3.50 -8.92
C ASP A 217 -14.67 2.05 -8.94
N CYS A 218 -15.41 1.21 -9.66
CA CYS A 218 -15.18 -0.23 -9.77
C CYS A 218 -13.75 -0.51 -10.25
N GLY A 219 -13.17 0.37 -11.06
CA GLY A 219 -11.79 0.28 -11.56
C GLY A 219 -10.72 0.33 -10.49
N LYS A 220 -10.99 0.89 -9.30
CA LYS A 220 -10.00 0.93 -8.20
C LYS A 220 -9.76 -0.45 -7.59
N CYS A 221 -10.80 -1.28 -7.53
CA CYS A 221 -10.77 -2.61 -6.92
C CYS A 221 -10.72 -3.74 -7.97
N HIS A 222 -11.37 -3.54 -9.11
CA HIS A 222 -11.50 -4.52 -10.20
C HIS A 222 -10.72 -4.08 -11.45
N LYS A 223 -9.44 -3.70 -11.25
CA LYS A 223 -8.56 -3.16 -12.30
C LYS A 223 -8.51 -4.06 -13.55
N ALA A 224 -8.38 -5.37 -13.36
CA ALA A 224 -8.30 -6.31 -14.47
C ALA A 224 -9.61 -6.38 -15.28
N HIS A 225 -10.77 -6.38 -14.60
CA HIS A 225 -12.07 -6.35 -15.28
C HIS A 225 -12.22 -5.08 -16.11
N LYS A 226 -11.91 -3.92 -15.51
CA LYS A 226 -11.97 -2.62 -16.21
C LYS A 226 -10.99 -2.57 -17.38
N ALA A 227 -9.75 -3.01 -17.19
CA ALA A 227 -8.75 -2.99 -18.24
C ALA A 227 -9.15 -3.87 -19.43
N LEU A 228 -9.72 -5.05 -19.18
CA LEU A 228 -10.23 -5.92 -20.24
C LEU A 228 -11.43 -5.30 -20.96
N TYR A 229 -12.40 -4.77 -20.20
CA TYR A 229 -13.59 -4.10 -20.71
C TYR A 229 -13.24 -2.91 -21.62
N GLU A 230 -12.33 -2.05 -21.17
CA GLU A 230 -11.87 -0.86 -21.91
C GLU A 230 -10.78 -1.18 -22.96
N GLY A 231 -10.33 -2.42 -23.06
CA GLY A 231 -9.27 -2.80 -24.00
C GLY A 231 -7.92 -2.13 -23.72
N THR A 232 -7.62 -1.75 -22.48
CA THR A 232 -6.35 -1.09 -22.09
C THR A 232 -5.27 -2.07 -21.64
N VAL A 233 -5.51 -3.37 -21.85
CA VAL A 233 -4.60 -4.47 -21.56
C VAL A 233 -3.37 -4.47 -22.49
N LYS A 234 -2.32 -5.21 -22.10
CA LYS A 234 -1.08 -5.35 -22.88
C LYS A 234 -0.85 -6.80 -23.32
N PRO A 235 -1.61 -7.28 -24.31
CA PRO A 235 -1.48 -8.64 -24.79
C PRO A 235 -0.23 -8.85 -25.64
N VAL A 236 0.10 -10.11 -25.89
CA VAL A 236 1.20 -10.52 -26.76
C VAL A 236 0.61 -11.06 -28.06
N GLY A 237 1.00 -10.48 -29.20
CA GLY A 237 0.59 -10.96 -30.53
C GLY A 237 -0.85 -10.68 -30.93
N VAL A 238 -1.64 -10.03 -30.08
CA VAL A 238 -3.03 -9.60 -30.33
C VAL A 238 -3.12 -8.09 -30.19
N SER A 239 -3.95 -7.44 -31.00
CA SER A 239 -4.18 -5.99 -30.87
C SER A 239 -5.29 -5.74 -29.84
N PRO A 240 -5.04 -4.95 -28.79
CA PRO A 240 -6.08 -4.68 -27.81
C PRO A 240 -7.14 -3.73 -28.40
N SER A 241 -8.40 -4.00 -28.09
CA SER A 241 -9.56 -3.18 -28.45
C SER A 241 -10.59 -3.19 -27.31
N PRO A 242 -11.31 -2.07 -27.10
CA PRO A 242 -12.41 -2.02 -26.14
C PRO A 242 -13.57 -2.95 -26.55
N ASP A 243 -14.38 -3.35 -25.57
CA ASP A 243 -15.65 -4.03 -25.85
C ASP A 243 -16.65 -3.07 -26.50
N VAL A 244 -17.55 -3.58 -27.35
CA VAL A 244 -18.55 -2.76 -28.04
C VAL A 244 -19.48 -2.01 -27.07
N MET A 245 -19.76 -2.57 -25.89
CA MET A 245 -20.53 -1.89 -24.85
C MET A 245 -19.68 -0.82 -24.16
N ALA A 246 -18.38 -1.05 -24.00
CA ALA A 246 -17.47 -0.04 -23.47
C ALA A 246 -17.33 1.15 -24.43
N GLU A 247 -17.22 0.89 -25.74
CA GLU A 247 -17.22 1.93 -26.78
C GLU A 247 -18.54 2.73 -26.80
N ALA A 248 -19.66 2.05 -26.56
CA ALA A 248 -20.97 2.69 -26.42
C ALA A 248 -21.15 3.47 -25.10
N GLY A 249 -20.16 3.43 -24.19
CA GLY A 249 -20.15 4.19 -22.95
C GLY A 249 -20.92 3.54 -21.80
N LEU A 250 -21.20 2.24 -21.86
CA LEU A 250 -21.91 1.55 -20.79
C LEU A 250 -21.07 1.48 -19.51
N ALA A 251 -21.67 1.82 -18.38
CA ALA A 251 -21.05 1.74 -17.07
C ALA A 251 -21.21 0.34 -16.45
N CYS A 252 -20.32 -0.01 -15.52
CA CYS A 252 -20.38 -1.32 -14.83
C CYS A 252 -21.74 -1.54 -14.15
N THR A 253 -22.36 -0.48 -13.61
CA THR A 253 -23.63 -0.52 -12.88
C THR A 253 -24.86 -0.69 -13.77
N GLU A 254 -24.72 -0.56 -15.09
CA GLU A 254 -25.82 -0.87 -16.02
C GLU A 254 -26.02 -2.38 -16.18
N CYS A 255 -24.97 -3.16 -15.97
CA CYS A 255 -25.03 -4.62 -15.93
C CYS A 255 -25.00 -5.21 -14.50
N HIS A 256 -24.36 -4.53 -13.55
CA HIS A 256 -24.18 -5.03 -12.18
C HIS A 256 -25.02 -4.31 -11.14
N GLU A 257 -25.71 -5.08 -10.31
CA GLU A 257 -26.45 -4.59 -9.15
C GLU A 257 -25.61 -4.68 -7.88
N LEU A 258 -24.75 -3.67 -7.65
CA LEU A 258 -23.74 -3.67 -6.59
C LEU A 258 -24.28 -4.06 -5.19
N LYS A 259 -25.48 -3.62 -4.83
CA LYS A 259 -26.08 -3.87 -3.51
C LYS A 259 -26.71 -5.26 -3.36
N LYS A 260 -26.87 -6.03 -4.43
CA LYS A 260 -27.49 -7.36 -4.41
C LYS A 260 -26.43 -8.45 -4.44
N GLY A 261 -25.82 -8.74 -3.29
CA GLY A 261 -25.03 -9.96 -3.07
C GLY A 261 -24.05 -10.34 -4.19
N THR A 262 -23.81 -11.64 -4.35
CA THR A 262 -22.86 -12.16 -5.35
C THR A 262 -23.30 -11.84 -6.78
N GLN A 263 -22.48 -11.09 -7.50
CA GLN A 263 -22.66 -10.84 -8.92
C GLN A 263 -22.20 -12.05 -9.73
N THR A 264 -23.12 -12.68 -10.46
CA THR A 264 -22.84 -13.81 -11.34
C THR A 264 -23.42 -13.55 -12.73
N VAL A 265 -22.99 -14.33 -13.72
CA VAL A 265 -23.57 -14.28 -15.07
C VAL A 265 -25.10 -14.49 -15.03
N LEU A 266 -25.59 -15.31 -14.11
CA LEU A 266 -27.03 -15.54 -13.91
C LEU A 266 -27.76 -14.30 -13.38
N THR A 267 -27.15 -13.54 -12.48
CA THR A 267 -27.76 -12.32 -11.94
C THR A 267 -27.69 -11.16 -12.93
N VAL A 268 -26.63 -11.10 -13.75
CA VAL A 268 -26.45 -10.09 -14.81
C VAL A 268 -27.34 -10.37 -16.01
N LYS A 269 -27.67 -11.64 -16.30
CA LYS A 269 -28.50 -12.04 -17.44
C LYS A 269 -29.76 -11.18 -17.61
N GLY A 270 -30.48 -10.94 -16.51
CA GLY A 270 -31.72 -10.15 -16.54
C GLY A 270 -31.50 -8.70 -16.98
N LYS A 271 -30.33 -8.12 -16.71
CA LYS A 271 -29.97 -6.75 -17.14
C LYS A 271 -29.80 -6.63 -18.64
N CYS A 272 -29.25 -7.66 -19.28
CA CYS A 272 -29.17 -7.70 -20.74
C CYS A 272 -30.56 -7.68 -21.38
N GLU A 273 -31.54 -8.32 -20.73
CA GLU A 273 -32.91 -8.46 -21.22
C GLU A 273 -33.76 -7.18 -21.04
N GLU A 274 -33.29 -6.20 -20.27
CA GLU A 274 -33.93 -4.87 -20.15
C GLU A 274 -33.76 -4.05 -21.44
N CYS A 275 -32.66 -4.25 -22.18
CA CYS A 275 -32.37 -3.56 -23.45
C CYS A 275 -32.47 -4.49 -24.67
N HIS A 276 -32.27 -5.80 -24.49
CA HIS A 276 -32.24 -6.79 -25.58
C HIS A 276 -33.28 -7.90 -25.39
N SER A 277 -33.52 -8.70 -26.43
CA SER A 277 -34.39 -9.88 -26.32
C SER A 277 -33.81 -10.97 -25.40
N GLU A 278 -34.64 -11.87 -24.87
CA GLU A 278 -34.25 -13.04 -24.04
C GLU A 278 -33.12 -13.90 -24.65
N LYS A 279 -32.97 -13.88 -25.98
CA LYS A 279 -31.89 -14.58 -26.68
C LYS A 279 -30.50 -14.08 -26.25
N TYR A 280 -30.36 -12.82 -25.88
CA TYR A 280 -29.09 -12.24 -25.41
C TYR A 280 -28.71 -12.76 -24.02
N GLY A 281 -29.68 -12.98 -23.14
CA GLY A 281 -29.43 -13.63 -21.87
C GLY A 281 -28.87 -15.06 -22.03
N LYS A 282 -29.38 -15.81 -23.01
CA LYS A 282 -28.84 -17.14 -23.38
C LYS A 282 -27.46 -17.04 -24.03
N MET A 283 -27.23 -16.01 -24.84
CA MET A 283 -25.92 -15.74 -25.46
C MET A 283 -24.83 -15.52 -24.41
N LEU A 284 -25.11 -14.72 -23.39
CA LEU A 284 -24.18 -14.46 -22.29
C LEU A 284 -23.80 -15.75 -21.52
N LEU A 285 -24.75 -16.66 -21.30
CA LEU A 285 -24.45 -17.98 -20.72
C LEU A 285 -23.54 -18.79 -21.63
N GLY A 286 -23.81 -18.81 -22.93
CA GLY A 286 -22.95 -19.47 -23.92
C GLY A 286 -21.53 -18.90 -23.95
N TRP A 287 -21.38 -17.58 -23.83
CA TRP A 287 -20.05 -16.95 -23.71
C TRP A 287 -19.31 -17.41 -22.46
N LYS A 288 -20.00 -17.51 -21.31
CA LYS A 288 -19.38 -18.00 -20.09
C LYS A 288 -18.93 -19.46 -20.23
N GLU A 289 -19.76 -20.31 -20.81
CA GLU A 289 -19.42 -21.72 -21.06
C GLU A 289 -18.21 -21.85 -22.00
N GLU A 290 -18.21 -21.10 -23.12
CA GLU A 290 -17.12 -21.10 -24.10
C GLU A 290 -15.79 -20.67 -23.46
N ILE A 291 -15.78 -19.52 -22.77
CA ILE A 291 -14.57 -18.99 -22.14
C ILE A 291 -14.05 -19.96 -21.08
N THR A 292 -14.92 -20.53 -20.25
CA THR A 292 -14.51 -21.50 -19.21
C THR A 292 -13.87 -22.73 -19.83
N ALA A 293 -14.44 -23.27 -20.91
CA ALA A 293 -13.90 -24.43 -21.58
C ALA A 293 -12.50 -24.16 -22.16
N LYS A 294 -12.32 -22.99 -22.81
CA LYS A 294 -11.03 -22.57 -23.37
C LYS A 294 -9.99 -22.30 -22.28
N GLU A 295 -10.37 -21.60 -21.21
CA GLU A 295 -9.48 -21.34 -20.07
C GLU A 295 -8.98 -22.65 -19.44
N ASN A 296 -9.87 -23.61 -19.20
CA ASN A 296 -9.48 -24.90 -18.64
C ASN A 296 -8.51 -25.66 -19.54
N ALA A 297 -8.76 -25.69 -20.85
CA ALA A 297 -7.87 -26.34 -21.81
C ALA A 297 -6.48 -25.68 -21.85
N ILE A 298 -6.44 -24.34 -21.90
CA ILE A 298 -5.19 -23.58 -21.92
C ILE A 298 -4.44 -23.73 -20.59
N ALA A 299 -5.12 -23.72 -19.45
CA ALA A 299 -4.50 -23.93 -18.14
C ALA A 299 -3.77 -25.27 -18.06
N VAL A 300 -4.39 -26.35 -18.56
CA VAL A 300 -3.74 -27.67 -18.65
C VAL A 300 -2.54 -27.61 -19.61
N GLY A 301 -2.71 -27.01 -20.79
CA GLY A 301 -1.63 -26.88 -21.77
C GLY A 301 -0.43 -26.06 -21.26
N LEU A 302 -0.66 -25.01 -20.47
CA LEU A 302 0.39 -24.22 -19.82
C LEU A 302 1.23 -25.06 -18.87
N GLU A 303 0.59 -25.90 -18.04
CA GLU A 303 1.30 -26.80 -17.12
C GLU A 303 2.08 -27.87 -17.88
N GLU A 304 1.48 -28.48 -18.91
CA GLU A 304 2.18 -29.45 -19.76
C GLU A 304 3.39 -28.84 -20.47
N ALA A 305 3.24 -27.63 -21.01
CA ALA A 305 4.32 -26.91 -21.67
C ALA A 305 5.44 -26.55 -20.68
N ARG A 306 5.11 -26.09 -19.47
CA ARG A 306 6.10 -25.79 -18.43
C ARG A 306 6.93 -27.01 -18.07
N GLU A 307 6.28 -28.15 -17.83
CA GLU A 307 6.95 -29.42 -17.50
C GLU A 307 7.76 -29.99 -18.68
N TYR A 308 7.27 -29.85 -19.91
CA TYR A 308 8.03 -30.24 -21.10
C TYR A 308 9.31 -29.39 -21.25
N LEU A 309 9.21 -28.07 -21.10
CA LEU A 309 10.34 -27.16 -21.27
C LEU A 309 11.38 -27.32 -20.16
N ASP A 310 10.96 -27.48 -18.91
CA ASP A 310 11.88 -27.74 -17.78
C ASP A 310 12.69 -29.04 -17.99
N ARG A 311 12.02 -30.13 -18.39
CA ARG A 311 12.71 -31.39 -18.72
C ARG A 311 13.65 -31.26 -19.92
N THR A 312 13.22 -30.55 -20.96
CA THR A 312 13.98 -30.34 -22.20
C THR A 312 15.23 -29.49 -21.95
N GLU A 313 15.14 -28.50 -21.08
CA GLU A 313 16.27 -27.68 -20.65
C GLU A 313 17.27 -28.49 -19.80
N LYS A 314 16.78 -29.31 -18.87
CA LYS A 314 17.64 -30.18 -18.01
C LYS A 314 18.48 -31.16 -18.80
N ILE A 315 18.03 -31.59 -19.98
CA ILE A 315 18.79 -32.45 -20.89
C ILE A 315 19.70 -31.66 -21.86
N GLY A 316 19.86 -30.36 -21.64
CA GLY A 316 20.83 -29.50 -22.35
C GLY A 316 20.36 -28.95 -23.70
N LYS A 317 19.06 -29.08 -24.05
CA LYS A 317 18.52 -28.49 -25.28
C LYS A 317 18.17 -27.01 -25.06
N ASN A 318 18.42 -26.19 -26.08
CA ASN A 318 18.01 -24.79 -26.08
C ASN A 318 16.48 -24.67 -26.27
N VAL A 319 15.81 -24.03 -25.32
CA VAL A 319 14.34 -23.82 -25.29
C VAL A 319 13.95 -22.35 -25.18
N GLU A 320 14.87 -21.41 -25.44
CA GLU A 320 14.64 -19.97 -25.23
C GLU A 320 13.47 -19.44 -26.06
N ALA A 321 13.32 -19.92 -27.30
CA ALA A 321 12.21 -19.51 -28.16
C ALA A 321 10.86 -19.99 -27.61
N GLU A 322 10.78 -21.25 -27.17
CA GLU A 322 9.59 -21.85 -26.59
C GLU A 322 9.22 -21.21 -25.24
N LYS A 323 10.22 -20.87 -24.41
CA LYS A 323 9.98 -20.11 -23.17
C LYS A 323 9.35 -18.74 -23.44
N LYS A 324 9.77 -18.07 -24.52
CA LYS A 324 9.15 -16.80 -24.94
C LYS A 324 7.69 -16.99 -25.38
N LEU A 325 7.39 -18.06 -26.12
CA LEU A 325 6.02 -18.42 -26.50
C LEU A 325 5.17 -18.74 -25.26
N LEU A 326 5.70 -19.56 -24.33
CA LEU A 326 5.01 -19.90 -23.09
C LEU A 326 4.65 -18.64 -22.29
N LYS A 327 5.59 -17.72 -22.13
CA LYS A 327 5.35 -16.44 -21.45
C LYS A 327 4.29 -15.59 -22.15
N GLY A 328 4.24 -15.61 -23.48
CA GLY A 328 3.20 -14.94 -24.27
C GLY A 328 1.82 -15.54 -24.01
N ALA A 329 1.72 -16.88 -24.05
CA ALA A 329 0.51 -17.62 -23.75
C ALA A 329 0.02 -17.39 -22.31
N GLU A 330 0.92 -17.41 -21.32
CA GLU A 330 0.62 -17.07 -19.92
C GLU A 330 0.04 -15.67 -19.81
N THR A 331 0.67 -14.68 -20.45
CA THR A 331 0.23 -13.28 -20.40
C THR A 331 -1.20 -13.14 -20.97
N ASN A 332 -1.46 -13.73 -22.13
CA ASN A 332 -2.79 -13.65 -22.76
C ASN A 332 -3.86 -14.40 -21.94
N TYR A 333 -3.53 -15.57 -21.40
CA TYR A 333 -4.40 -16.32 -20.51
C TYR A 333 -4.73 -15.55 -19.22
N GLU A 334 -3.73 -14.97 -18.57
CA GLU A 334 -3.90 -14.18 -17.34
C GLU A 334 -4.76 -12.93 -17.56
N ILE A 335 -4.65 -12.26 -18.72
CA ILE A 335 -5.51 -11.12 -19.06
C ILE A 335 -6.99 -11.55 -19.06
N VAL A 336 -7.32 -12.67 -19.70
CA VAL A 336 -8.70 -13.16 -19.79
C VAL A 336 -9.19 -13.68 -18.44
N SER A 337 -8.36 -14.41 -17.72
CA SER A 337 -8.75 -15.03 -16.45
C SER A 337 -8.96 -14.00 -15.34
N ASN A 338 -8.02 -13.05 -15.19
CA ASN A 338 -8.15 -11.97 -14.22
C ASN A 338 -9.21 -10.94 -14.63
N GLY A 339 -9.39 -10.72 -15.94
CA GLY A 339 -10.37 -9.79 -16.49
C GLY A 339 -11.79 -10.33 -16.52
N ARG A 340 -11.98 -11.65 -16.36
CA ARG A 340 -13.24 -12.39 -16.63
C ARG A 340 -13.69 -12.18 -18.07
N GLY A 341 -13.33 -13.12 -18.94
CA GLY A 341 -13.44 -12.98 -20.40
C GLY A 341 -14.79 -12.50 -20.97
N THR A 342 -15.90 -12.63 -20.25
CA THR A 342 -17.20 -12.08 -20.66
C THR A 342 -17.27 -10.56 -20.67
N HIS A 343 -16.35 -9.85 -20.00
CA HIS A 343 -16.28 -8.38 -20.08
C HIS A 343 -15.74 -7.89 -21.42
N ASN A 344 -15.09 -8.72 -22.23
CA ASN A 344 -14.75 -8.38 -23.61
C ASN A 344 -14.61 -9.68 -24.39
N ILE A 345 -15.75 -10.18 -24.90
CA ILE A 345 -15.83 -11.55 -25.43
C ILE A 345 -14.98 -11.72 -26.69
N GLU A 346 -14.95 -10.73 -27.58
CA GLU A 346 -14.20 -10.79 -28.84
C GLU A 346 -12.70 -10.76 -28.58
N LEU A 347 -12.21 -9.78 -27.79
CA LEU A 347 -10.80 -9.75 -27.42
C LEU A 347 -10.39 -11.02 -26.67
N SER A 348 -11.23 -11.51 -25.75
CA SER A 348 -10.93 -12.74 -25.00
C SER A 348 -10.81 -13.97 -25.90
N ARG A 349 -11.63 -14.07 -26.95
CA ARG A 349 -11.52 -15.15 -27.94
C ARG A 349 -10.19 -15.09 -28.69
N GLU A 350 -9.77 -13.90 -29.11
CA GLU A 350 -8.48 -13.71 -29.80
C GLU A 350 -7.29 -14.04 -28.90
N LEU A 351 -7.32 -13.57 -27.64
CA LEU A 351 -6.28 -13.83 -26.65
C LEU A 351 -6.12 -15.33 -26.35
N LEU A 352 -7.24 -16.02 -26.08
CA LEU A 352 -7.21 -17.45 -25.81
C LEU A 352 -6.80 -18.25 -27.06
N LYS A 353 -7.24 -17.83 -28.26
CA LYS A 353 -6.78 -18.45 -29.50
C LYS A 353 -5.27 -18.30 -29.69
N SER A 354 -4.73 -17.10 -29.50
CA SER A 354 -3.29 -16.86 -29.59
C SER A 354 -2.50 -17.67 -28.57
N ALA A 355 -3.00 -17.79 -27.33
CA ALA A 355 -2.38 -18.62 -26.31
C ALA A 355 -2.37 -20.11 -26.69
N GLN A 356 -3.49 -20.62 -27.22
CA GLN A 356 -3.59 -21.99 -27.71
C GLN A 356 -2.64 -22.26 -28.88
N ASP A 357 -2.55 -21.34 -29.86
CA ASP A 357 -1.65 -21.48 -31.01
C ASP A 357 -0.18 -21.56 -30.58
N ASP A 358 0.22 -20.78 -29.56
CA ASP A 358 1.57 -20.81 -29.00
C ASP A 358 1.83 -22.11 -28.23
N LEU A 359 0.86 -22.59 -27.45
CA LEU A 359 0.94 -23.89 -26.77
C LEU A 359 1.07 -25.05 -27.75
N ASP A 360 0.28 -25.06 -28.82
CA ASP A 360 0.34 -26.08 -29.86
C ASP A 360 1.72 -26.11 -30.53
N ARG A 361 2.36 -24.95 -30.74
CA ARG A 361 3.72 -24.87 -31.29
C ARG A 361 4.78 -25.45 -30.36
N ILE A 362 4.61 -25.28 -29.05
CA ILE A 362 5.50 -25.85 -28.04
C ILE A 362 5.30 -27.37 -27.96
N LEU A 363 4.05 -27.80 -27.80
CA LEU A 363 3.71 -29.19 -27.52
C LEU A 363 3.77 -30.10 -28.75
N LYS A 364 3.69 -29.59 -29.99
CA LYS A 364 3.98 -30.36 -31.21
C LYS A 364 5.43 -30.86 -31.28
N LYS A 365 6.34 -30.30 -30.46
CA LYS A 365 7.76 -30.72 -30.37
C LYS A 365 8.02 -31.71 -29.24
N LYS A 366 7.01 -32.04 -28.42
CA LYS A 366 7.04 -33.14 -27.46
C LYS A 366 7.19 -34.46 -28.19
#